data_AF-A0A3C1CIV4-F1
#
_entry.id   AF-A0A3C1CIV4-F1
#
_cell.length_a   1.000
_cell.length_b   1.000
_cell.length_c   1.000
_cell.angle_alpha   90.00
_cell.angle_beta   90.00
_cell.angle_gamma   90.00
#
_symmetry.space_group_name_H-M   'P 1'
#
loop_
_entity.id
_entity.type
_entity.pdbx_description
1 polymer ?
#
loop_
_entity_poly.entity_id
_entity_poly.type
_entity_poly.pdbx_seq_one_letter_code
_entity_poly.pdbx_strand_id
1 'polypeptide(L)'
;DGQVGAIRAALDATGHEDTAVLAYAAKYASALYGPFRQAVDVAIAGGGDRRGYQQDPRNRREALAEVALDIAEGADMVMVKPALAYLDVLSDVAASVDVPVAAYHVSGEYAMVKAAAERGWIDGEAVLLEHLTAIKRAGASAMLTYGAAEAARLLGG
;
A
#
# COMPACT_ATOMS: atom_id res chain seq x y z
N ASP A 1 12.09 5.30 -11.22
CA ASP A 1 12.99 6.05 -10.32
C ASP A 1 12.82 7.53 -10.59
N GLY A 2 12.96 8.39 -9.58
CA GLY A 2 12.91 9.86 -9.74
C GLY A 2 11.51 10.48 -9.84
N GLN A 3 10.45 9.69 -9.66
CA GLN A 3 9.08 10.16 -9.89
C GLN A 3 8.64 11.18 -8.84
N VAL A 4 9.08 11.05 -7.59
CA VAL A 4 8.68 11.94 -6.50
C VAL A 4 9.30 13.31 -6.72
N GLY A 5 10.60 13.36 -7.01
CA GLY A 5 11.31 14.62 -7.23
C GLY A 5 10.76 15.38 -8.44
N ALA A 6 10.43 14.66 -9.52
CA ALA A 6 9.81 15.25 -10.70
C ALA A 6 8.41 15.84 -10.40
N ILE A 7 7.58 15.12 -9.64
CA ILE A 7 6.24 15.58 -9.25
C ILE A 7 6.34 16.78 -8.30
N ARG A 8 7.19 16.71 -7.27
CA ARG A 8 7.39 17.79 -6.30
C ARG A 8 7.85 19.08 -6.98
N ALA A 9 8.86 18.99 -7.84
CA ALA A 9 9.36 20.15 -8.60
C ALA A 9 8.28 20.79 -9.49
N ALA A 10 7.43 19.98 -10.13
CA ALA A 10 6.33 20.47 -10.96
C ALA A 10 5.23 21.16 -10.13
N LEU A 11 4.87 20.59 -8.97
CA LEU A 11 3.92 21.21 -8.05
C LEU A 11 4.45 22.55 -7.52
N ASP A 12 5.71 22.61 -7.12
CA ASP A 12 6.33 23.86 -6.63
C ASP A 12 6.39 24.93 -7.71
N ALA A 13 6.78 24.57 -8.93
CA ALA A 13 6.83 25.50 -10.06
C ALA A 13 5.46 26.07 -10.46
N THR A 14 4.36 25.45 -10.01
CA THR A 14 2.98 25.85 -10.33
C THR A 14 2.21 26.42 -9.14
N GLY A 15 2.88 26.66 -8.00
CA GLY A 15 2.28 27.25 -6.80
C GLY A 15 1.38 26.28 -6.03
N HIS A 16 1.75 25.01 -6.02
CA HIS A 16 1.05 23.92 -5.32
C HIS A 16 1.93 23.30 -4.21
N GLU A 17 2.65 24.14 -3.48
CA GLU A 17 3.55 23.73 -2.38
C GLU A 17 2.80 22.95 -1.30
N ASP A 18 1.55 23.33 -1.00
CA ASP A 18 0.70 22.68 0.01
C ASP A 18 0.10 21.33 -0.45
N THR A 19 0.32 20.92 -1.70
CA THR A 19 -0.15 19.62 -2.21
C THR A 19 0.81 18.52 -1.77
N ALA A 20 0.32 17.62 -0.91
CA ALA A 20 1.10 16.51 -0.38
C ALA A 20 1.34 15.38 -1.41
N VAL A 21 2.51 14.75 -1.33
CA VAL A 21 2.91 13.59 -2.12
C VAL A 21 2.99 12.35 -1.25
N LEU A 22 2.06 11.41 -1.48
CA LEU A 22 2.09 10.07 -0.90
C LEU A 22 2.79 9.12 -1.88
N ALA A 23 4.06 8.82 -1.60
CA ALA A 23 4.89 7.98 -2.46
C ALA A 23 4.58 6.49 -2.26
N TYR A 24 4.37 5.76 -3.37
CA TYR A 24 4.26 4.30 -3.37
C TYR A 24 5.64 3.64 -3.34
N ALA A 25 6.43 3.99 -2.32
CA ALA A 25 7.86 3.72 -2.24
C ALA A 25 8.21 2.23 -2.22
N ALA A 26 7.50 1.42 -1.44
CA ALA A 26 7.71 -0.03 -1.38
C ALA A 26 6.54 -0.76 -2.04
N LYS A 27 6.58 -0.84 -3.38
CA LYS A 27 5.51 -1.46 -4.20
C LYS A 27 6.00 -2.73 -4.87
N TYR A 28 5.53 -3.86 -4.36
CA TYR A 28 5.96 -5.18 -4.80
C TYR A 28 5.19 -5.71 -6.02
N ALA A 29 5.86 -6.56 -6.80
CA ALA A 29 5.31 -7.31 -7.92
C ALA A 29 4.40 -8.47 -7.44
N SER A 30 3.29 -8.12 -6.79
CA SER A 30 2.40 -9.08 -6.12
C SER A 30 1.31 -9.66 -7.04
N ALA A 31 0.92 -10.91 -6.74
CA ALA A 31 -0.24 -11.58 -7.33
C ALA A 31 -1.58 -11.12 -6.73
N LEU A 32 -1.57 -10.39 -5.61
CA LEU A 32 -2.77 -9.92 -4.89
C LEU A 32 -3.48 -8.75 -5.58
N TYR A 33 -3.02 -8.32 -6.76
CA TYR A 33 -3.62 -7.21 -7.53
C TYR A 33 -4.68 -7.65 -8.54
N GLY A 34 -4.95 -8.95 -8.69
CA GLY A 34 -5.90 -9.48 -9.66
C GLY A 34 -7.28 -8.81 -9.63
N PRO A 35 -7.97 -8.76 -8.48
CA PRO A 35 -9.31 -8.17 -8.41
C PRO A 35 -9.33 -6.66 -8.73
N PHE A 36 -8.31 -5.90 -8.33
CA PHE A 36 -8.18 -4.50 -8.75
C PHE A 36 -8.05 -4.37 -10.26
N ARG A 37 -7.21 -5.20 -10.89
CA ARG A 37 -7.00 -5.14 -12.36
C ARG A 37 -8.29 -5.40 -13.13
N GLN A 38 -9.11 -6.34 -12.64
CA GLN A 38 -10.44 -6.59 -13.18
C GLN A 38 -11.38 -5.40 -12.98
N ALA A 39 -11.36 -4.78 -11.80
CA ALA A 39 -12.26 -3.67 -11.46
C ALA A 39 -12.01 -2.40 -12.31
N VAL A 40 -10.77 -2.15 -12.73
CA VAL A 40 -10.41 -0.97 -13.56
C VAL A 40 -10.13 -1.32 -15.02
N ASP A 41 -10.47 -2.55 -15.45
CA ASP A 41 -10.24 -3.09 -16.80
C ASP A 41 -8.83 -2.81 -17.34
N VAL A 42 -7.81 -2.99 -16.50
CA VAL A 42 -6.42 -2.73 -16.87
C VAL A 42 -5.67 -4.03 -17.15
N ALA A 43 -5.26 -4.18 -18.40
CA ALA A 43 -4.30 -5.20 -18.83
C ALA A 43 -2.93 -4.56 -19.07
N ILE A 44 -1.87 -5.38 -19.02
CA ILE A 44 -0.54 -4.94 -19.46
C ILE A 44 -0.52 -5.09 -20.98
N ALA A 45 -0.26 -3.99 -21.68
CA ALA A 45 -0.14 -4.00 -23.13
C ALA A 45 0.87 -5.08 -23.57
N GLY A 46 0.46 -5.95 -24.49
CA GLY A 46 1.30 -7.05 -24.98
C GLY A 46 1.45 -8.25 -24.03
N GLY A 47 0.72 -8.33 -22.92
CA GLY A 47 0.70 -9.51 -22.06
C GLY A 47 1.94 -9.70 -21.18
N GLY A 48 2.71 -8.62 -20.93
CA GLY A 48 3.89 -8.64 -20.07
C GLY A 48 3.60 -8.65 -18.56
N ASP A 49 4.64 -8.38 -17.77
CA ASP A 49 4.53 -8.22 -16.31
C ASP A 49 5.04 -6.84 -15.85
N ARG A 50 5.00 -6.59 -14.54
CA ARG A 50 5.43 -5.32 -13.92
C ARG A 50 6.76 -5.44 -13.18
N ARG A 51 7.49 -6.55 -13.34
CA ARG A 51 8.72 -6.83 -12.59
C ARG A 51 9.88 -5.92 -12.96
N GLY A 52 9.80 -5.22 -14.09
CA GLY A 52 10.78 -4.20 -14.47
C GLY A 52 10.73 -2.91 -13.63
N TYR A 53 9.69 -2.71 -12.82
CA TYR A 53 9.54 -1.50 -11.99
C TYR A 53 8.80 -1.72 -10.66
N GLN A 54 8.22 -2.90 -10.43
CA GLN A 54 7.70 -3.30 -9.13
C GLN A 54 8.73 -4.21 -8.46
N GLN A 55 8.98 -3.97 -7.18
CA GLN A 55 10.01 -4.66 -6.41
C GLN A 55 9.77 -6.17 -6.36
N ASP A 56 10.86 -6.93 -6.29
CA ASP A 56 10.78 -8.37 -6.13
C ASP A 56 10.31 -8.73 -4.71
N PRO A 57 9.29 -9.59 -4.52
CA PRO A 57 8.82 -9.97 -3.20
C PRO A 57 9.87 -10.65 -2.31
N ARG A 58 10.98 -11.12 -2.88
CA ARG A 58 12.12 -11.68 -2.14
C ARG A 58 12.97 -10.61 -1.45
N ASN A 59 12.84 -9.35 -1.86
CA ASN A 59 13.72 -8.27 -1.44
C ASN A 59 13.11 -7.46 -0.30
N ARG A 60 13.80 -7.47 0.84
CA ARG A 60 13.46 -6.63 2.00
C ARG A 60 14.29 -5.34 2.04
N ARG A 61 15.59 -5.44 1.76
CA ARG A 61 16.52 -4.29 1.83
C ARG A 61 16.27 -3.24 0.75
N GLU A 62 15.79 -3.65 -0.42
CA GLU A 62 15.44 -2.76 -1.53
C GLU A 62 14.36 -1.75 -1.13
N ALA A 63 13.33 -2.21 -0.41
CA ALA A 63 12.25 -1.34 0.06
C ALA A 63 12.74 -0.17 0.93
N LEU A 64 13.72 -0.41 1.82
CA LEU A 64 14.30 0.66 2.65
C LEU A 64 15.09 1.67 1.82
N ALA A 65 15.79 1.21 0.78
CA ALA A 65 16.54 2.09 -0.11
C ALA A 65 15.60 2.97 -0.94
N GLU A 66 14.54 2.41 -1.52
CA GLU A 66 13.54 3.15 -2.29
C GLU A 66 12.76 4.14 -1.41
N VAL A 67 12.41 3.76 -0.18
CA VAL A 67 11.78 4.66 0.80
C VAL A 67 12.70 5.84 1.14
N ALA A 68 13.98 5.59 1.41
CA ALA A 68 14.92 6.66 1.69
C ALA A 68 15.09 7.61 0.50
N LEU A 69 15.08 7.08 -0.73
CA LEU A 69 15.15 7.87 -1.95
C LEU A 69 13.91 8.76 -2.12
N ASP A 70 12.70 8.19 -2.03
CA ASP A 70 11.45 8.95 -2.18
C ASP A 70 11.34 10.06 -1.11
N ILE A 71 11.79 9.81 0.13
CA ILE A 71 11.84 10.85 1.18
C ILE A 71 12.84 11.96 0.82
N ALA A 72 14.05 11.60 0.35
CA ALA A 72 15.05 12.57 -0.08
C ALA A 72 14.57 13.41 -1.28
N GLU A 73 13.67 12.85 -2.10
CA GLU A 73 13.02 13.52 -3.22
C GLU A 73 11.83 14.41 -2.83
N GLY A 74 11.41 14.40 -1.55
CA GLY A 74 10.37 15.28 -1.02
C GLY A 74 9.00 14.62 -0.85
N ALA A 75 8.93 13.30 -0.64
CA ALA A 75 7.68 12.64 -0.24
C ALA A 75 7.26 13.05 1.18
N ASP A 76 6.02 13.53 1.33
CA ASP A 76 5.44 13.87 2.63
C ASP A 76 5.02 12.63 3.42
N MET A 77 4.71 11.55 2.71
CA MET A 77 4.31 10.26 3.25
C MET A 77 4.79 9.14 2.33
N VAL A 78 5.05 7.95 2.88
CA VAL A 78 5.46 6.76 2.11
C VAL A 78 4.50 5.60 2.30
N MET A 79 4.44 4.68 1.35
CA MET A 79 3.53 3.53 1.39
C MET A 79 4.22 2.19 1.13
N VAL A 80 3.82 1.18 1.91
CA VAL A 80 4.07 -0.24 1.63
C VAL A 80 2.85 -0.88 0.98
N LYS A 81 3.06 -1.61 -0.12
CA LYS A 81 1.98 -2.27 -0.88
C LYS A 81 2.47 -3.58 -1.52
N PRO A 82 1.78 -4.71 -1.31
CA PRO A 82 0.62 -4.97 -0.43
C PRO A 82 0.93 -4.84 1.07
N ALA A 83 -0.06 -5.02 1.95
CA ALA A 83 0.12 -4.85 3.39
C ALA A 83 0.36 -6.16 4.16
N LEU A 84 -0.60 -7.10 4.17
CA LEU A 84 -0.59 -8.26 5.09
C LEU A 84 0.61 -9.19 4.87
N ALA A 85 0.97 -9.43 3.60
CA ALA A 85 2.12 -10.25 3.28
C ALA A 85 3.48 -9.54 3.47
N TYR A 86 3.48 -8.26 3.85
CA TYR A 86 4.67 -7.39 3.94
C TYR A 86 4.67 -6.57 5.25
N LEU A 87 4.04 -7.08 6.31
CA LEU A 87 4.01 -6.41 7.61
C LEU A 87 5.41 -6.26 8.22
N ASP A 88 6.35 -7.13 7.87
CA ASP A 88 7.74 -7.03 8.27
C ASP A 88 8.45 -5.86 7.59
N VAL A 89 8.20 -5.64 6.30
CA VAL A 89 8.68 -4.46 5.55
C VAL A 89 8.04 -3.19 6.08
N LEU A 90 6.74 -3.20 6.34
CA LEU A 90 6.02 -2.08 6.95
C LEU A 90 6.61 -1.71 8.32
N SER A 91 6.91 -2.70 9.16
CA SER A 91 7.53 -2.48 10.46
C SER A 91 8.93 -1.89 10.34
N ASP A 92 9.74 -2.36 9.40
CA ASP A 92 11.08 -1.82 9.18
C ASP A 92 11.03 -0.36 8.68
N VAL A 93 10.15 -0.08 7.71
CA VAL A 93 9.96 1.26 7.16
C VAL A 93 9.48 2.22 8.25
N ALA A 94 8.48 1.83 9.03
CA ALA A 94 7.97 2.66 10.13
C ALA A 94 9.00 2.91 11.23
N ALA A 95 9.97 2.00 11.41
CA ALA A 95 11.06 2.20 12.36
C ALA A 95 12.21 3.06 11.81
N SER A 96 12.30 3.25 10.48
CA SER A 96 13.43 3.93 9.83
C SER A 96 13.14 5.35 9.36
N VAL A 97 11.90 5.84 9.48
CA VAL A 97 11.48 7.15 8.93
C VAL A 97 10.68 7.96 9.93
N ASP A 98 10.75 9.28 9.80
CA ASP A 98 9.99 10.23 10.63
C ASP A 98 8.69 10.71 9.97
N VAL A 99 8.48 10.38 8.69
CA VAL A 99 7.25 10.71 7.95
C VAL A 99 6.14 9.68 8.19
N PRO A 100 4.86 10.05 8.06
CA PRO A 100 3.78 9.07 8.17
C PRO A 100 3.89 7.94 7.15
N VAL A 101 3.76 6.70 7.62
CA VAL A 101 3.76 5.50 6.77
C VAL A 101 2.35 5.02 6.53
N ALA A 102 1.95 4.91 5.26
CA ALA A 102 0.70 4.31 4.83
C ALA A 102 0.90 2.85 4.45
N ALA A 103 -0.18 2.07 4.51
CA ALA A 103 -0.21 0.70 4.01
C ALA A 103 -1.46 0.48 3.16
N TYR A 104 -1.35 -0.33 2.11
CA TYR A 104 -2.49 -0.66 1.26
C TYR A 104 -2.94 -2.10 1.52
N HIS A 105 -4.11 -2.28 2.16
CA HIS A 105 -4.82 -3.55 2.22
C HIS A 105 -5.50 -3.80 0.86
N VAL A 106 -4.83 -4.55 0.00
CA VAL A 106 -5.09 -4.61 -1.44
C VAL A 106 -6.31 -5.45 -1.78
N SER A 107 -6.70 -5.37 -3.04
CA SER A 107 -7.91 -6.00 -3.56
C SER A 107 -7.95 -7.51 -3.36
N GLY A 108 -6.81 -8.20 -3.47
CA GLY A 108 -6.71 -9.63 -3.23
C GLY A 108 -6.85 -9.99 -1.76
N GLU A 109 -6.28 -9.20 -0.86
CA GLU A 109 -6.41 -9.41 0.59
C GLU A 109 -7.87 -9.24 1.03
N TYR A 110 -8.54 -8.20 0.53
CA TYR A 110 -9.98 -8.01 0.75
C TYR A 110 -10.82 -9.15 0.15
N ALA A 111 -10.57 -9.53 -1.10
CA ALA A 111 -11.31 -10.60 -1.77
C ALA A 111 -11.13 -11.97 -1.08
N MET A 112 -9.95 -12.25 -0.52
CA MET A 112 -9.70 -13.47 0.26
C MET A 112 -10.60 -13.54 1.50
N VAL A 113 -10.74 -12.42 2.24
CA VAL A 113 -11.64 -12.36 3.40
C VAL A 113 -13.10 -12.57 2.97
N LYS A 114 -13.55 -11.87 1.92
CA LYS A 114 -14.93 -11.99 1.43
C LYS A 114 -15.26 -13.39 0.95
N ALA A 115 -14.39 -13.98 0.13
CA ALA A 115 -14.62 -15.31 -0.41
C ALA A 115 -14.60 -16.43 0.66
N ALA A 116 -13.84 -16.25 1.75
CA ALA A 116 -13.84 -17.21 2.86
C ALA A 116 -15.07 -17.03 3.76
N ALA A 117 -15.48 -15.78 4.01
CA ALA A 117 -16.68 -15.46 4.79
C ALA A 117 -17.97 -15.92 4.09
N GLU A 118 -18.09 -15.70 2.78
CA GLU A 118 -19.22 -16.17 1.97
C GLU A 118 -19.41 -17.70 2.02
N ARG A 119 -18.34 -18.45 2.28
CA ARG A 119 -18.36 -19.91 2.43
C ARG A 119 -18.56 -20.37 3.88
N GLY A 120 -18.69 -19.45 4.82
CA GLY A 120 -18.84 -19.74 6.25
C GLY A 120 -17.58 -20.32 6.89
N TRP A 121 -16.40 -20.12 6.29
CA TRP A 121 -15.15 -20.66 6.83
C TRP A 121 -14.58 -19.82 7.97
N ILE A 122 -14.84 -18.51 7.92
CA ILE A 122 -14.37 -17.52 8.89
C ILE A 122 -15.47 -16.50 9.17
N ASP A 123 -15.39 -15.85 10.32
CA ASP A 123 -16.09 -14.60 10.56
C ASP A 123 -15.38 -13.47 9.80
N GLY A 124 -15.98 -13.02 8.69
CA GLY A 124 -15.39 -12.03 7.80
C GLY A 124 -15.23 -10.64 8.43
N GLU A 125 -16.16 -10.24 9.29
CA GLU A 125 -16.11 -8.93 9.96
C GLU A 125 -14.99 -8.92 11.00
N ALA A 126 -14.90 -9.98 11.82
CA ALA A 126 -13.83 -10.12 12.80
C ALA A 126 -12.45 -10.18 12.15
N VAL A 127 -12.29 -10.98 11.08
CA VAL A 127 -11.00 -11.12 10.37
C VAL A 127 -10.60 -9.83 9.66
N LEU A 128 -11.55 -9.07 9.08
CA LEU A 128 -11.25 -7.77 8.49
C LEU A 128 -10.68 -6.81 9.55
N LEU A 129 -11.31 -6.72 10.73
CA LEU A 129 -10.80 -5.87 11.81
C LEU A 129 -9.44 -6.35 12.34
N GLU A 130 -9.21 -7.65 12.40
CA GLU A 130 -7.93 -8.23 12.81
C GLU A 130 -6.81 -7.88 11.82
N HIS A 131 -7.08 -7.96 10.51
CA HIS A 131 -6.16 -7.52 9.46
C HIS A 131 -5.78 -6.04 9.63
N LEU A 132 -6.78 -5.16 9.78
CA LEU A 132 -6.53 -3.72 9.95
C LEU A 132 -5.77 -3.42 11.25
N THR A 133 -6.05 -4.17 12.31
CA THR A 133 -5.32 -4.07 13.58
C THR A 133 -3.86 -4.51 13.41
N ALA A 134 -3.59 -5.58 12.65
CA ALA A 134 -2.23 -6.04 12.36
C ALA A 134 -1.45 -4.99 11.57
N ILE A 135 -2.08 -4.36 10.57
CA ILE A 135 -1.50 -3.26 9.80
C ILE A 135 -1.20 -2.06 10.72
N LYS A 136 -2.12 -1.70 11.62
CA LYS A 136 -1.90 -0.61 12.58
C LYS A 136 -0.72 -0.89 13.49
N ARG A 137 -0.68 -2.11 14.05
CA ARG A 137 0.37 -2.56 14.97
C ARG A 137 1.75 -2.60 14.31
N ALA A 138 1.81 -2.92 13.02
CA ALA A 138 3.06 -2.90 12.25
C ALA A 138 3.58 -1.48 11.95
N GLY A 139 2.88 -0.41 12.35
CA GLY A 139 3.37 0.96 12.26
C GLY A 139 2.66 1.85 11.23
N ALA A 140 1.61 1.36 10.56
CA ALA A 140 0.86 2.21 9.65
C ALA A 140 0.16 3.37 10.38
N SER A 141 0.43 4.59 9.93
CA SER A 141 -0.27 5.80 10.34
C SER A 141 -1.61 5.95 9.61
N ALA A 142 -1.67 5.53 8.35
CA ALA A 142 -2.88 5.52 7.52
C ALA A 142 -3.02 4.21 6.74
N MET A 143 -4.25 3.84 6.38
CA MET A 143 -4.53 2.61 5.62
C MET A 143 -5.46 2.89 4.45
N LEU A 144 -5.10 2.37 3.28
CA LEU A 144 -6.01 2.28 2.14
C LEU A 144 -6.59 0.87 2.13
N THR A 145 -7.90 0.74 2.27
CA THR A 145 -8.60 -0.54 2.32
C THR A 145 -9.99 -0.44 1.69
N TYR A 146 -10.38 -1.46 0.94
CA TYR A 146 -11.75 -1.60 0.42
C TYR A 146 -12.78 -1.82 1.55
N GLY A 147 -12.33 -2.30 2.71
CA GLY A 147 -13.16 -2.50 3.89
C GLY A 147 -13.34 -1.25 4.76
N ALA A 148 -13.00 -0.05 4.28
CA ALA A 148 -12.99 1.16 5.11
C ALA A 148 -14.38 1.50 5.67
N ALA A 149 -15.40 1.52 4.81
CA ALA A 149 -16.78 1.81 5.23
C ALA A 149 -17.35 0.74 6.18
N GLU A 150 -17.01 -0.53 5.94
CA GLU A 150 -17.43 -1.65 6.79
C GLU A 150 -16.76 -1.58 8.16
N ALA A 151 -15.44 -1.38 8.19
CA ALA A 151 -14.70 -1.22 9.44
C ALA A 151 -15.19 -0.02 10.25
N ALA A 152 -15.48 1.12 9.62
CA ALA A 152 -16.04 2.29 10.28
C ALA A 152 -17.36 1.96 11.00
N ARG A 153 -18.29 1.29 10.30
CA ARG A 153 -19.56 0.83 10.90
C ARG A 153 -19.33 -0.10 12.09
N LEU A 154 -18.41 -1.06 11.96
CA LEU A 154 -18.12 -2.04 13.03
C LEU A 154 -17.48 -1.39 14.27
N LEU A 155 -16.74 -0.30 14.08
CA LEU A 155 -16.11 0.47 15.15
C LEU A 155 -17.04 1.51 15.77
N GLY A 156 -18.31 1.58 15.34
CA GLY A 156 -19.31 2.52 15.84
C GLY A 156 -19.17 3.94 15.31
N GLY A 157 -18.53 4.11 14.16
CA GLY A 157 -18.50 5.37 13.40
C GLY A 157 -19.70 5.56 12.47
#